data_AF-A0A2M8T7D4-F1
#
_entry.id   AF-A0A2M8T7D4-F1
#
_cell.length_a   1.000
_cell.length_b   1.000
_cell.length_c   1.000
_cell.angle_alpha   90.00
_cell.angle_beta   90.00
_cell.angle_gamma   90.00
#
_symmetry.space_group_name_H-M   'P 1'
#
loop_
_entity.id
_entity.type
_entity.pdbx_description
1 polymer ?
#
loop_
_entity_poly.entity_id
_entity_poly.type
_entity_poly.pdbx_seq_one_letter_code
_entity_poly.pdbx_strand_id
1 'polypeptide(L)'
;MIVRELEENENEKWVEFAEKSLSKTISVGETKSDSCFKLVVETHDEIIGGLNIEGENKNAKLYVLPQYKEKRLGEILISAAKYIECQ
;
A
#
# COMPACT_ATOMS: atom_id res chain seq x y z
N MET A 1 11.21 -6.11 8.00
CA MET A 1 10.31 -5.48 7.01
C MET A 1 9.37 -6.54 6.49
N ILE A 2 8.07 -6.33 6.63
CA ILE A 2 7.03 -7.27 6.21
C ILE A 2 6.07 -6.52 5.28
N VAL A 3 5.63 -7.18 4.21
CA VAL A 3 4.54 -6.68 3.35
C VAL A 3 3.31 -7.51 3.67
N ARG A 4 2.21 -6.86 4.02
CA ARG A 4 0.95 -7.53 4.38
C ARG A 4 -0.25 -6.68 3.95
N GLU A 5 -1.39 -7.33 3.83
CA GLU A 5 -2.67 -6.64 3.75
C GLU A 5 -2.98 -5.95 5.09
N LEU A 6 -3.56 -4.76 5.02
CA LEU A 6 -4.04 -4.05 6.19
C LEU A 6 -5.40 -4.63 6.60
N GLU A 7 -5.50 -5.06 7.85
CA GLU A 7 -6.76 -5.57 8.40
C GLU A 7 -7.78 -4.44 8.59
N GLU A 8 -9.08 -4.75 8.50
CA GLU A 8 -10.15 -3.74 8.63
C GLU A 8 -10.14 -3.02 9.98
N ASN A 9 -9.75 -3.72 11.05
CA ASN A 9 -9.62 -3.18 12.41
C ASN A 9 -8.44 -2.19 12.58
N GLU A 10 -7.53 -2.08 11.61
CA GLU A 10 -6.36 -1.20 11.65
C GLU A 10 -6.57 0.11 10.89
N ASN A 11 -7.82 0.45 10.55
CA ASN A 11 -8.11 1.64 9.76
C ASN A 11 -7.68 2.94 10.44
N GLU A 12 -7.72 3.03 11.78
CA GLU A 12 -7.20 4.19 12.52
C GLU A 12 -5.69 4.36 12.31
N LYS A 13 -4.91 3.28 12.43
CA LYS A 13 -3.46 3.29 12.16
C LYS A 13 -3.16 3.76 10.73
N TRP A 14 -3.98 3.32 9.77
CA TRP A 14 -3.85 3.74 8.38
C TRP A 14 -4.07 5.24 8.19
N VAL A 15 -5.10 5.81 8.82
CA VAL A 15 -5.38 7.25 8.73
C VAL A 15 -4.20 8.05 9.27
N GLU A 16 -3.69 7.73 10.45
CA GLU A 16 -2.54 8.41 11.04
C GLU A 16 -1.28 8.30 10.16
N PHE A 17 -1.03 7.11 9.60
CA PHE A 17 0.07 6.89 8.67
C PHE A 17 -0.09 7.72 7.39
N ALA A 18 -1.29 7.73 6.81
CA ALA A 18 -1.57 8.41 5.54
C ALA A 18 -1.43 9.94 5.67
N GLU A 19 -1.83 10.52 6.80
CA GLU A 19 -1.66 11.96 7.08
C GLU A 19 -0.20 12.39 7.16
N LYS A 20 0.67 11.52 7.69
CA LYS A 20 2.11 11.77 7.82
C LYS A 20 2.90 11.43 6.55
N SER A 21 2.26 10.83 5.56
CA SER A 21 2.90 10.28 4.37
C SER A 21 2.89 11.22 3.19
N LEU A 22 3.93 11.14 2.36
CA LEU A 22 3.86 11.62 0.99
C LEU A 22 3.00 10.65 0.19
N SER A 23 2.07 11.16 -0.63
CA SER A 23 1.26 10.32 -1.50
C SER A 23 1.39 10.70 -2.97
N LYS A 24 1.28 9.69 -3.85
CA LYS A 24 1.17 9.88 -5.29
C LYS A 24 0.29 8.80 -5.90
N THR A 25 -0.46 9.15 -6.95
CA THR A 25 -1.18 8.17 -7.75
C THR A 25 -0.20 7.48 -8.69
N ILE A 26 -0.28 6.16 -8.77
CA ILE A 26 0.51 5.32 -9.67
C ILE A 26 -0.41 4.36 -10.41
N SER A 27 -0.01 3.95 -11.61
CA SER A 27 -0.67 2.84 -12.29
C SER A 27 -0.05 1.51 -11.84
N VAL A 28 -0.89 0.59 -11.38
CA VAL A 28 -0.49 -0.76 -10.95
C VAL A 28 -0.55 -1.79 -12.08
N GLY A 29 -1.13 -1.40 -13.23
CA GLY A 29 -1.35 -2.28 -14.37
C GLY A 29 -2.53 -3.22 -14.14
N GLU A 30 -2.50 -4.39 -14.77
CA GLU A 30 -3.47 -5.45 -14.50
C GLU A 30 -3.18 -6.08 -13.13
N THR A 31 -4.14 -5.97 -12.22
CA THR A 31 -4.16 -6.69 -10.95
C THR A 31 -5.12 -7.88 -11.11
N LYS A 32 -4.83 -9.00 -10.45
CA LYS A 32 -5.74 -10.16 -10.40
C LYS A 32 -6.94 -9.96 -9.48
N SER A 33 -6.96 -8.85 -8.74
CA SER A 33 -7.99 -8.50 -7.77
C SER A 33 -8.89 -7.42 -8.34
N ASP A 34 -10.20 -7.69 -8.37
CA ASP A 34 -11.28 -6.72 -8.64
C ASP A 34 -11.71 -5.97 -7.37
N SER A 35 -11.15 -6.35 -6.22
CA SER A 35 -11.50 -5.83 -4.89
C SER A 35 -10.63 -4.63 -4.49
N CYS A 36 -11.21 -3.68 -3.75
CA CYS A 36 -10.44 -2.64 -3.06
C CYS A 36 -9.69 -3.26 -1.88
N PHE A 37 -8.36 -3.10 -1.83
CA PHE A 37 -7.55 -3.51 -0.67
C PHE A 37 -6.38 -2.56 -0.42
N LYS A 38 -5.85 -2.61 0.80
CA LYS A 38 -4.69 -1.82 1.23
C LYS A 38 -3.54 -2.74 1.57
N LEU A 39 -2.37 -2.49 0.98
CA LEU A 39 -1.11 -3.11 1.40
C LEU A 39 -0.28 -2.16 2.21
N VAL A 40 0.43 -2.69 3.20
CA VAL A 40 1.37 -1.94 4.01
C VAL A 40 2.73 -2.61 4.03
N VAL A 41 3.77 -1.78 4.10
CA VAL A 41 5.12 -2.20 4.46
C VAL A 41 5.37 -1.76 5.90
N GLU A 42 5.69 -2.72 6.76
CA GLU A 42 5.88 -2.50 8.18
C GLU A 42 7.30 -2.87 8.62
N THR A 43 7.86 -2.09 9.55
CA THR A 43 9.11 -2.42 10.24
C THR A 43 9.02 -1.99 11.71
N HIS A 44 9.43 -2.86 12.64
CA HIS A 44 9.39 -2.57 14.07
C HIS A 44 8.02 -2.03 14.53
N ASP A 45 6.93 -2.65 14.07
CA ASP A 45 5.53 -2.27 14.34
C ASP A 45 5.10 -0.88 13.82
N GLU A 46 5.90 -0.23 12.97
CA GLU A 46 5.58 1.02 12.29
C GLU A 46 5.31 0.78 10.81
N ILE A 47 4.18 1.30 10.30
CA ILE A 47 3.88 1.35 8.87
C ILE A 47 4.74 2.44 8.24
N ILE A 48 5.61 2.06 7.31
CA ILE A 48 6.55 2.98 6.63
C ILE A 48 6.18 3.26 5.17
N GLY A 49 5.29 2.44 4.61
CA GLY A 49 4.78 2.59 3.25
C GLY A 49 3.45 1.87 3.09
N GLY A 50 2.63 2.32 2.14
CA GLY A 50 1.32 1.75 1.91
C GLY A 50 0.81 1.97 0.50
N LEU A 51 -0.04 1.07 0.02
CA LEU A 51 -0.67 1.12 -1.29
C LEU A 51 -2.16 0.92 -1.11
N ASN A 52 -2.95 1.91 -1.51
CA ASN A 52 -4.41 1.82 -1.54
C ASN A 52 -4.86 1.58 -2.98
N ILE A 53 -5.49 0.43 -3.26
CA ILE A 53 -6.03 0.10 -4.57
C ILE A 53 -7.53 0.33 -4.54
N GLU A 54 -8.01 1.22 -5.40
CA GLU A 54 -9.41 1.66 -5.45
C GLU A 54 -10.10 1.05 -6.69
N GLY A 55 -10.69 -0.14 -6.53
CA GLY A 55 -11.61 -0.79 -7.49
C GLY A 55 -11.01 -1.12 -8.87
N GLU A 56 -11.89 -1.29 -9.87
CA GLU A 56 -11.57 -1.67 -11.27
C GLU A 56 -10.63 -0.68 -12.00
N ASN A 57 -10.32 0.45 -11.37
CA ASN A 57 -9.35 1.38 -11.92
C ASN A 57 -7.94 0.87 -11.61
N LYS A 58 -7.16 0.67 -12.67
CA LYS A 58 -5.72 0.27 -12.67
C LYS A 58 -4.79 1.28 -11.99
N ASN A 59 -5.32 2.13 -11.13
CA ASN A 59 -4.66 3.19 -10.40
C ASN A 59 -4.70 2.84 -8.90
N ALA A 60 -3.56 3.04 -8.25
CA ALA A 60 -3.43 2.92 -6.82
C ALA A 60 -2.80 4.18 -6.26
N LYS A 61 -3.12 4.51 -5.02
CA LYS A 61 -2.48 5.61 -4.30
C LYS A 61 -1.38 5.03 -3.43
N LEU A 62 -0.14 5.37 -3.75
CA LEU A 62 1.05 4.99 -3.01
C LEU A 62 1.34 6.04 -1.94
N TYR A 63 1.59 5.59 -0.73
CA TYR A 63 1.94 6.37 0.46
C TYR A 63 3.31 5.93 0.96
N VAL A 64 4.18 6.88 1.28
CA VAL A 64 5.50 6.60 1.87
C VAL A 64 5.82 7.68 2.89
N LEU A 65 6.28 7.28 4.08
CA LEU A 65 6.78 8.22 5.07
C LEU A 65 7.99 9.00 4.51
N PRO A 66 8.07 10.33 4.69
CA PRO A 66 9.09 11.18 4.05
C PRO A 66 10.53 10.67 4.23
N GLN A 67 10.87 10.16 5.42
CA GLN A 67 12.19 9.63 5.78
C GLN A 67 12.56 8.33 5.05
N TYR A 68 11.58 7.67 4.41
CA TYR A 68 11.77 6.45 3.62
C TYR A 68 11.56 6.65 2.11
N LYS A 69 11.43 7.90 1.64
CA LYS A 69 11.14 8.26 0.23
C LYS A 69 12.09 7.62 -0.80
N GLU A 70 13.36 7.46 -0.48
CA GLU A 70 14.37 6.90 -1.40
C GLU A 70 14.40 5.36 -1.41
N LYS A 71 13.64 4.71 -0.51
CA LYS A 71 13.51 3.27 -0.52
C LYS A 71 12.54 2.89 -1.63
N ARG A 72 12.86 1.82 -2.38
CA ARG A 72 12.04 1.28 -3.49
C ARG A 72 10.75 0.61 -3.00
N LEU A 73 10.11 1.14 -1.95
CA LEU A 73 8.89 0.63 -1.33
C LEU A 73 7.72 0.58 -2.31
N GLY A 74 7.64 1.56 -3.20
CA GLY A 74 6.63 1.57 -4.25
C GLY A 74 6.71 0.35 -5.17
N GLU A 75 7.91 -0.03 -5.60
CA GLU A 75 8.09 -1.21 -6.46
C GLU A 75 7.78 -2.51 -5.73
N ILE A 76 8.14 -2.60 -4.45
CA ILE A 76 7.83 -3.74 -3.59
C ILE A 76 6.30 -3.90 -3.47
N LEU A 77 5.59 -2.82 -3.15
CA LEU A 77 4.14 -2.82 -3.00
C LEU A 77 3.40 -3.13 -4.30
N ILE A 78 3.82 -2.54 -5.43
CA ILE A 78 3.26 -2.84 -6.75
C ILE A 78 3.49 -4.31 -7.11
N SER A 79 4.68 -4.83 -6.84
CA SER A 79 4.98 -6.23 -7.12
C SER A 79 4.10 -7.14 -6.27
N ALA A 80 3.98 -6.88 -4.98
CA ALA A 80 3.11 -7.63 -4.07
C ALA A 80 1.64 -7.61 -4.53
N ALA A 81 1.12 -6.43 -4.92
CA ALA A 81 -0.26 -6.28 -5.39
C ALA A 81 -0.60 -7.16 -6.61
N LYS A 82 0.37 -7.50 -7.46
CA LYS A 82 0.15 -8.37 -8.63
C LYS A 82 0.00 -9.86 -8.27
N TYR A 83 0.51 -10.27 -7.12
CA TYR A 83 0.51 -11.67 -6.68
C TYR A 83 -0.56 -12.00 -5.65
N ILE A 84 -1.27 -11.00 -5.13
CA ILE A 84 -2.39 -11.23 -4.22
C ILE A 84 -3.59 -11.67 -5.05
N GLU A 85 -3.96 -12.93 -4.88
CA GLU A 85 -5.22 -13.49 -5.34
C GLU A 85 -6.23 -13.31 -4.20
N CYS A 86 -7.30 -12.55 -4.41
CA CYS A 86 -8.40 -12.52 -3.44
C CYS A 86 -8.99 -13.92 -3.36
N GLN A 87 -8.92 -14.53 -2.17
CA GLN A 87 -9.56 -15.81 -1.87
C GLN A 87 -11.07 -15.65 -1.76
#